data_AF-A0A1R4KQG8-F1
#
_entry.id   AF-A0A1R4KQG8-F1
#
_cell.length_a   1.000
_cell.length_b   1.000
_cell.length_c   1.000
_cell.angle_alpha   90.00
_cell.angle_beta   90.00
_cell.angle_gamma   90.00
#
_symmetry.space_group_name_H-M   'P 1'
#
loop_
_entity.id
_entity.type
_entity.pdbx_description
1 polymer ?
#
loop_
_entity_poly.entity_id
_entity_poly.type
_entity_poly.pdbx_seq_one_letter_code
_entity_poly.pdbx_strand_id
1 'polypeptide(L)'
;MGTAAAVLTLAGLAILVFRRRTVPAVFLATTVMDKLMFVFLGATLLFGTLATVVYQVFGSGFHYRETISPWMRELMIFRPRPELMLEVPLLFQLHVITALLLFALWPFTRLVHVFSAPVGYLFRPYIVYRSRDELRGARAPKRGWDPIEAPDPQRLRRP
;
A
#
# COMPACT_ATOMS: atom_id res chain seq x y z
N MET A 1 -11.16 -14.30 16.03
CA MET A 1 -9.82 -13.65 16.06
C MET A 1 -9.77 -12.31 15.31
N GLY A 2 -10.46 -12.13 14.17
CA GLY A 2 -10.45 -10.86 13.43
C GLY A 2 -11.02 -9.63 14.18
N THR A 3 -11.94 -9.83 15.13
CA THR A 3 -12.54 -8.76 15.94
C THR A 3 -11.52 -8.03 16.82
N ALA A 4 -10.59 -8.76 17.44
CA ALA A 4 -9.53 -8.15 18.26
C ALA A 4 -8.59 -7.29 17.41
N ALA A 5 -8.18 -7.78 16.23
CA ALA A 5 -7.37 -7.02 15.29
C ALA A 5 -8.11 -5.76 14.79
N ALA A 6 -9.43 -5.85 14.56
CA ALA A 6 -10.25 -4.71 14.18
C ALA A 6 -10.26 -3.62 15.26
N VAL A 7 -10.44 -4.00 16.53
CA VAL A 7 -10.42 -3.05 17.66
C VAL A 7 -9.07 -2.35 17.74
N LEU A 8 -7.96 -3.09 17.68
CA LEU A 8 -6.61 -2.51 17.73
C LEU A 8 -6.36 -1.57 16.55
N THR A 9 -6.78 -1.95 15.34
CA THR A 9 -6.59 -1.15 14.13
C THR A 9 -7.42 0.13 14.17
N LEU A 10 -8.68 0.06 14.64
CA LEU A 10 -9.55 1.22 14.81
C LEU A 10 -8.99 2.19 15.86
N ALA A 11 -8.51 1.67 16.99
CA ALA A 11 -7.87 2.49 18.03
C ALA A 11 -6.63 3.20 17.48
N GLY A 12 -5.75 2.47 16.78
CA GLY A 12 -4.56 3.05 16.13
C GLY A 12 -4.92 4.12 15.10
N LEU A 13 -5.92 3.87 14.26
CA LEU A 13 -6.43 4.84 13.30
C LEU A 13 -6.95 6.10 13.99
N ALA A 14 -7.74 5.96 15.06
CA ALA A 14 -8.27 7.10 15.82
C ALA A 14 -7.14 7.95 16.42
N ILE A 15 -6.11 7.31 16.99
CA ILE A 15 -4.93 8.00 17.53
C ILE A 15 -4.18 8.77 16.44
N LEU A 16 -3.98 8.16 15.26
CA LEU A 16 -3.30 8.82 14.13
C LEU A 16 -4.09 10.01 13.60
N VAL A 17 -5.41 9.88 13.49
CA VAL A 17 -6.30 10.96 13.06
C VAL A 17 -6.27 12.09 14.10
N PHE A 18 -6.37 11.77 15.38
CA PHE A 18 -6.28 12.74 16.47
C PHE A 18 -4.96 13.51 16.41
N ARG A 19 -3.82 12.81 16.36
CA ARG A 19 -2.48 13.42 16.25
C ARG A 19 -2.37 14.35 15.04
N ARG A 20 -2.93 13.96 13.90
CA ARG A 20 -2.87 14.76 12.66
C ARG A 20 -3.72 16.04 12.75
N ARG A 21 -4.74 16.06 13.61
CA ARG A 21 -5.59 17.23 13.87
C ARG A 21 -5.03 18.14 14.95
N THR A 22 -4.38 17.58 15.97
CA THR A 22 -3.91 18.36 17.14
C THR A 22 -2.49 18.87 17.01
N VAL A 23 -1.63 18.24 16.21
CA VAL A 23 -0.23 18.65 16.04
C VAL A 23 -0.09 19.57 14.82
N PRO A 24 0.20 20.89 14.98
CA PRO A 24 0.19 21.86 13.88
C PRO A 24 1.15 21.51 12.74
N ALA A 25 2.36 21.05 13.07
CA ALA A 25 3.36 20.65 12.08
C ALA A 25 2.88 19.51 11.17
N VAL A 26 2.15 18.54 11.72
CA VAL A 26 1.62 17.40 10.97
C VAL A 26 0.41 17.81 10.15
N PHE A 27 -0.44 18.70 10.69
CA PHE A 27 -1.60 19.23 9.99
C PHE A 27 -1.18 19.99 8.72
N LEU A 28 -0.17 20.86 8.83
CA LEU A 28 0.36 21.64 7.70
C LEU A 28 0.98 20.75 6.61
N ALA A 29 1.61 19.64 6.98
CA ALA A 29 2.18 18.69 6.03
C ALA A 29 1.16 17.70 5.42
N THR A 30 -0.12 17.77 5.84
CA THR A 30 -1.16 16.83 5.39
C THR A 30 -1.77 17.28 4.06
N THR A 31 -1.67 16.44 3.04
CA THR A 31 -2.25 16.71 1.71
C THR A 31 -3.75 16.38 1.64
N VAL A 32 -4.44 16.81 0.59
CA VAL A 32 -5.84 16.44 0.33
C VAL A 32 -5.97 14.92 0.12
N MET A 33 -5.04 14.30 -0.63
CA MET A 33 -5.02 12.86 -0.84
C MET A 33 -4.82 12.07 0.46
N ASP A 34 -4.06 12.60 1.42
CA ASP A 34 -3.93 11.98 2.74
C ASP A 34 -5.27 11.96 3.48
N LYS A 35 -6.06 13.04 3.40
CA LYS A 35 -7.38 13.11 4.02
C LYS A 35 -8.35 12.12 3.36
N LEU A 36 -8.40 12.09 2.02
CA LEU A 36 -9.23 11.15 1.27
C LEU A 36 -8.86 9.70 1.60
N MET A 37 -7.58 9.38 1.60
CA MET A 37 -7.08 8.06 2.00
C MET A 37 -7.58 7.67 3.39
N PHE A 38 -7.46 8.55 4.40
CA PHE A 38 -7.95 8.25 5.75
C PHE A 38 -9.47 8.08 5.81
N VAL A 39 -10.24 8.83 5.01
CA VAL A 39 -11.71 8.68 4.94
C VAL A 39 -12.08 7.31 4.40
N PHE A 40 -11.53 6.90 3.25
CA PHE A 40 -11.86 5.60 2.65
C PHE A 40 -11.32 4.42 3.47
N LEU A 41 -10.11 4.55 4.04
CA LEU A 41 -9.54 3.54 4.93
C LEU A 41 -10.40 3.38 6.19
N GLY A 42 -10.81 4.49 6.80
CA GLY A 42 -11.69 4.50 7.96
C GLY A 42 -13.08 3.95 7.67
N ALA A 43 -13.69 4.34 6.55
CA ALA A 43 -15.00 3.86 6.13
C ALA A 43 -14.98 2.34 5.87
N THR A 44 -13.99 1.85 5.13
CA THR A 44 -13.82 0.41 4.84
C THR A 44 -13.68 -0.37 6.15
N LEU A 45 -12.80 0.09 7.05
CA LEU A 45 -12.56 -0.57 8.34
C LEU A 45 -13.81 -0.53 9.24
N LEU A 46 -14.53 0.60 9.26
CA LEU A 46 -15.76 0.77 10.03
C LEU A 46 -16.86 -0.17 9.52
N PHE A 47 -17.18 -0.16 8.22
CA PHE A 47 -18.24 -1.00 7.65
C PHE A 47 -17.93 -2.49 7.79
N GLY A 48 -16.67 -2.90 7.60
CA GLY A 48 -16.26 -4.30 7.79
C GLY A 48 -16.36 -4.75 9.25
N THR A 49 -15.97 -3.88 10.18
CA THR A 49 -16.11 -4.15 11.62
C THR A 49 -17.57 -4.21 12.03
N LEU A 50 -18.40 -3.25 11.59
CA LEU A 50 -19.83 -3.25 11.86
C LEU A 50 -20.52 -4.48 11.27
N ALA A 51 -20.22 -4.87 10.04
CA ALA A 51 -20.78 -6.08 9.44
C ALA A 51 -20.44 -7.33 10.26
N THR A 52 -19.18 -7.43 10.74
CA THR A 52 -18.76 -8.54 11.60
C THR A 52 -19.49 -8.51 12.95
N VAL A 53 -19.55 -7.36 13.61
CA VAL A 53 -20.16 -7.25 14.94
C VAL A 53 -21.67 -7.50 14.85
N VAL A 54 -22.36 -6.85 13.92
CA VAL A 54 -23.82 -6.93 13.77
C VAL A 54 -24.27 -8.32 13.31
N TYR A 55 -23.66 -8.88 12.27
CA TYR A 55 -24.16 -10.12 11.66
C TYR A 55 -23.49 -11.39 12.19
N GLN A 56 -22.23 -11.31 12.63
CA GLN A 56 -21.47 -12.51 13.03
C GLN A 56 -21.36 -12.67 14.55
N VAL A 57 -21.26 -11.58 15.31
CA VAL A 57 -21.12 -11.63 16.77
C VAL A 57 -22.49 -11.59 17.46
N PHE A 58 -23.33 -10.62 17.09
CA PHE A 58 -24.66 -10.44 17.69
C PHE A 58 -25.80 -11.01 16.83
N GLY A 59 -25.55 -11.32 15.56
CA GLY A 59 -26.52 -11.91 14.63
C GLY A 59 -26.44 -13.43 14.57
N SER A 60 -27.31 -14.04 13.77
CA SER A 60 -27.35 -15.49 13.52
C SER A 60 -26.18 -16.03 12.69
N GLY A 61 -25.26 -15.16 12.25
CA GLY A 61 -24.20 -15.49 11.31
C GLY A 61 -24.68 -15.35 9.87
N PHE A 62 -24.00 -14.50 9.09
CA PHE A 62 -24.26 -14.38 7.65
C PHE A 62 -23.32 -15.32 6.87
N HIS A 63 -23.88 -16.21 6.05
CA HIS A 63 -23.11 -17.15 5.22
C HIS A 63 -22.48 -16.48 4.00
N TYR A 64 -21.51 -15.60 4.22
CA TYR A 64 -20.78 -14.88 3.15
C TYR A 64 -20.05 -15.79 2.14
N ARG A 65 -19.92 -17.09 2.45
CA ARG A 65 -19.29 -18.11 1.60
C ARG A 65 -20.15 -18.49 0.40
N GLU A 66 -21.46 -18.29 0.50
CA GLU A 66 -22.41 -18.70 -0.55
C GLU A 66 -22.65 -17.58 -1.57
N THR A 67 -22.37 -16.33 -1.21
CA THR A 67 -22.66 -15.15 -2.04
C THR A 67 -21.40 -14.33 -2.36
N ILE A 68 -20.80 -13.70 -1.36
CA ILE A 68 -19.66 -12.78 -1.53
C ILE A 68 -18.41 -13.51 -2.05
N SER A 69 -18.16 -14.72 -1.55
CA SER A 69 -16.99 -15.52 -1.95
C SER A 69 -17.04 -15.94 -3.43
N PRO A 70 -18.13 -16.54 -3.95
CA PRO A 70 -18.26 -16.82 -5.38
C PRO A 70 -18.29 -15.55 -6.23
N TRP A 71 -18.94 -14.48 -5.76
CA TRP A 71 -18.95 -13.19 -6.47
C TRP A 71 -17.53 -12.64 -6.70
N MET A 72 -16.70 -12.63 -5.66
CA MET A 72 -15.32 -12.12 -5.77
C MET A 72 -14.48 -13.01 -6.69
N ARG A 73 -14.64 -14.33 -6.60
CA ARG A 73 -13.95 -15.28 -7.50
C ARG A 73 -14.30 -15.03 -8.96
N GLU A 74 -15.59 -14.85 -9.25
CA GLU A 74 -16.10 -14.63 -10.59
C GLU A 74 -15.66 -13.29 -11.18
N LEU A 75 -15.58 -12.25 -10.35
CA LEU A 75 -15.00 -10.97 -10.74
C LEU A 75 -13.52 -11.11 -11.18
N MET A 76 -12.71 -11.89 -10.45
CA MET A 76 -11.29 -12.10 -10.77
C MET A 76 -11.05 -12.88 -12.07
N ILE A 77 -11.96 -13.78 -12.45
CA ILE A 77 -11.91 -14.51 -13.73
C ILE A 77 -12.66 -13.78 -14.85
N PHE A 78 -12.96 -12.49 -14.66
CA PHE A 78 -13.64 -11.63 -15.63
C PHE A 78 -15.03 -12.13 -16.07
N ARG A 79 -15.79 -12.75 -15.15
CA ARG A 79 -17.18 -13.19 -15.35
C ARG A 79 -18.09 -12.56 -14.29
N PRO A 80 -18.36 -11.24 -14.33
CA PRO A 80 -19.10 -10.59 -13.27
C PRO A 80 -20.55 -11.09 -13.18
N ARG A 81 -20.96 -11.50 -11.97
CA ARG A 81 -22.34 -11.92 -11.63
C ARG A 81 -22.94 -11.03 -10.55
N PRO A 82 -23.46 -9.84 -10.88
CA PRO A 82 -24.02 -8.90 -9.90
C PRO A 82 -25.19 -9.46 -9.09
N GLU A 83 -25.90 -10.45 -9.61
CA GLU A 83 -27.01 -11.14 -8.95
C GLU A 83 -26.63 -11.74 -7.58
N LEU A 84 -25.37 -12.14 -7.40
CA LEU A 84 -24.88 -12.69 -6.13
C LEU A 84 -24.81 -11.66 -4.99
N MET A 85 -24.96 -10.37 -5.30
CA MET A 85 -24.93 -9.28 -4.30
C MET A 85 -26.32 -8.77 -3.90
N LEU A 86 -27.40 -9.22 -4.55
CA LEU A 86 -28.75 -8.68 -4.33
C LEU A 86 -29.27 -8.92 -2.91
N GLU A 87 -29.00 -10.11 -2.36
CA GLU A 87 -29.47 -10.51 -1.02
C GLU A 87 -28.44 -10.23 0.08
N VAL A 88 -27.29 -9.65 -0.27
CA VAL A 88 -26.21 -9.38 0.68
C VAL A 88 -26.60 -8.20 1.58
N PRO A 89 -26.47 -8.29 2.91
CA PRO A 89 -26.81 -7.20 3.80
C PRO A 89 -26.01 -5.91 3.50
N LEU A 90 -26.65 -4.76 3.71
CA LEU A 90 -26.14 -3.46 3.29
C LEU A 90 -24.72 -3.15 3.80
N LEU A 91 -24.38 -3.51 5.04
CA LEU A 91 -23.04 -3.23 5.59
C LEU A 91 -21.93 -3.96 4.82
N PHE A 92 -22.19 -5.18 4.33
CA PHE A 92 -21.25 -5.91 3.50
C PHE A 92 -21.11 -5.25 2.12
N GLN A 93 -22.22 -4.80 1.52
CA GLN A 93 -22.16 -4.07 0.25
C GLN A 93 -21.37 -2.77 0.38
N LEU A 94 -21.64 -1.96 1.41
CA LEU A 94 -20.90 -0.72 1.71
C LEU A 94 -19.41 -0.98 1.95
N HIS A 95 -19.08 -2.05 2.68
CA HIS A 95 -17.68 -2.45 2.87
C HIS A 95 -16.99 -2.78 1.54
N VAL A 96 -17.62 -3.57 0.67
CA VAL A 96 -17.06 -3.94 -0.65
C VAL A 96 -16.89 -2.69 -1.52
N ILE A 97 -17.89 -1.82 -1.59
CA ILE A 97 -17.82 -0.59 -2.40
C ILE A 97 -16.69 0.32 -1.91
N THR A 98 -16.60 0.56 -0.61
CA THR A 98 -15.53 1.39 -0.03
C THR A 98 -14.16 0.76 -0.20
N ALA A 99 -14.03 -0.56 -0.09
CA ALA A 99 -12.79 -1.28 -0.36
C ALA A 99 -12.36 -1.14 -1.82
N LEU A 100 -13.26 -1.31 -2.79
CA LEU A 100 -12.95 -1.15 -4.22
C LEU A 100 -12.53 0.28 -4.56
N LEU A 101 -13.19 1.28 -3.97
CA LEU A 101 -12.79 2.69 -4.11
C LEU A 101 -11.41 2.94 -3.49
N LEU A 102 -11.12 2.35 -2.33
CA LEU A 102 -9.79 2.42 -1.71
C LEU A 102 -8.73 1.78 -2.61
N PHE A 103 -9.00 0.64 -3.22
CA PHE A 103 -8.12 -0.01 -4.20
C PHE A 103 -7.89 0.87 -5.44
N ALA A 104 -8.93 1.52 -5.97
CA ALA A 104 -8.81 2.44 -7.10
C ALA A 104 -7.97 3.68 -6.74
N LEU A 105 -8.08 4.18 -5.51
CA LEU A 105 -7.28 5.30 -4.99
C LEU A 105 -5.85 4.91 -4.61
N TRP A 106 -5.60 3.61 -4.38
CA TRP A 106 -4.34 3.09 -3.87
C TRP A 106 -3.10 3.69 -4.55
N PRO A 107 -2.93 3.62 -5.90
CA PRO A 107 -1.69 4.09 -6.54
C PRO A 107 -1.47 5.59 -6.42
N PHE A 108 -2.50 6.37 -6.06
CA PHE A 108 -2.46 7.82 -5.94
C PHE A 108 -2.33 8.29 -4.48
N THR A 109 -2.25 7.37 -3.53
CA THR A 109 -2.16 7.68 -2.10
C THR A 109 -0.86 7.16 -1.51
N ARG A 110 -0.57 7.55 -0.26
CA ARG A 110 0.58 7.03 0.47
C ARG A 110 0.50 5.52 0.71
N LEU A 111 -0.63 4.86 0.50
CA LEU A 111 -0.78 3.40 0.66
C LEU A 111 0.15 2.58 -0.25
N VAL A 112 0.67 3.18 -1.33
CA VAL A 112 1.71 2.54 -2.18
C VAL A 112 2.92 2.05 -1.37
N HIS A 113 3.21 2.65 -0.21
CA HIS A 113 4.30 2.22 0.68
C HIS A 113 4.22 0.76 1.13
N VAL A 114 3.05 0.10 1.07
CA VAL A 114 2.96 -1.33 1.42
C VAL A 114 3.87 -2.19 0.54
N PHE A 115 4.08 -1.81 -0.73
CA PHE A 115 4.95 -2.54 -1.66
C PHE A 115 6.43 -2.39 -1.33
N SER A 116 6.79 -1.40 -0.50
CA SER A 116 8.16 -1.16 -0.05
C SER A 116 8.46 -1.83 1.30
N ALA A 117 7.64 -2.79 1.74
CA ALA A 117 7.87 -3.54 2.96
C ALA A 117 9.27 -4.19 2.91
N PRO A 118 10.17 -3.88 3.87
CA PRO A 118 11.57 -4.22 3.77
C PRO A 118 11.84 -5.67 4.22
N VAL A 119 11.15 -6.65 3.64
CA VAL A 119 11.33 -8.08 3.98
C VAL A 119 12.76 -8.53 3.68
N GLY A 120 13.35 -8.03 2.60
CA GLY A 120 14.74 -8.34 2.22
C GLY A 120 15.80 -7.78 3.18
N TYR A 121 15.45 -6.85 4.08
CA TYR A 121 16.41 -6.31 5.06
C TYR A 121 16.87 -7.37 6.07
N LEU A 122 16.03 -8.39 6.33
CA LEU A 122 16.37 -9.49 7.22
C LEU A 122 17.61 -10.27 6.75
N PHE A 123 17.88 -10.28 5.45
CA PHE A 123 18.99 -10.99 4.84
C PHE A 123 20.01 -10.05 4.18
N ARG A 124 19.86 -8.73 4.39
CA ARG A 124 20.72 -7.72 3.76
C ARG A 124 22.03 -7.60 4.54
N PRO A 125 23.20 -7.62 3.87
CA PRO A 125 24.46 -7.28 4.51
C PRO A 125 24.43 -5.90 5.16
N TYR A 126 25.04 -5.74 6.34
CA TYR A 126 25.09 -4.46 7.06
C TYR A 126 25.69 -3.33 6.22
N ILE A 127 26.77 -3.67 5.50
CA ILE A 127 27.49 -2.74 4.63
C ILE A 127 27.18 -3.12 3.20
N VAL A 128 26.65 -2.17 2.43
CA VAL A 128 26.42 -2.33 0.99
C VAL A 128 27.40 -1.48 0.23
N TYR A 129 28.30 -2.14 -0.48
CA TYR A 129 29.17 -1.51 -1.47
C TYR A 129 28.43 -1.42 -2.80
N ARG A 130 28.50 -0.26 -3.45
CA ARG A 130 27.99 -0.06 -4.80
C ARG A 130 29.18 0.23 -5.71
N SER A 131 29.43 -0.65 -6.67
CA SER A 131 30.40 -0.37 -7.74
C SER A 131 29.92 0.81 -8.58
N ARG A 132 30.85 1.46 -9.28
CA ARG A 132 30.47 2.43 -10.32
C ARG A 132 29.86 1.63 -11.47
N ASP A 133 28.68 2.03 -11.94
CA ASP A 133 28.10 1.48 -13.17
C ASP A 133 29.08 1.74 -14.34
N GLU A 134 29.32 0.72 -15.16
CA GLU A 134 30.12 0.88 -16.40
C GLU A 134 29.40 1.80 -17.39
N LEU A 135 28.07 1.77 -17.40
CA LEU A 135 27.24 2.78 -18.05
C LEU A 135 27.31 4.09 -17.24
N ARG A 136 28.33 4.91 -17.52
CA ARG A 136 28.21 6.36 -17.31
C ARG A 136 26.93 6.76 -18.02
N GLY A 137 25.94 7.28 -17.28
CA GLY A 137 24.60 7.56 -17.79
C GLY A 137 24.62 8.33 -19.12
N ALA A 138 23.49 8.39 -19.83
CA ALA A 138 23.37 8.91 -21.21
C ALA A 138 23.88 10.35 -21.47
N ARG A 139 24.38 11.04 -20.44
CA ARG A 139 24.99 12.36 -20.53
C ARG A 139 26.46 12.21 -20.91
N ALA A 140 26.83 12.79 -22.06
CA ALA A 140 28.23 12.92 -22.45
C ALA A 140 29.03 13.60 -21.32
N PRO A 141 30.25 13.10 -21.00
CA PRO A 141 31.10 13.72 -20.00
C PRO A 141 31.37 15.19 -20.37
N LYS A 142 31.32 16.09 -19.39
CA LYS A 142 31.67 17.49 -19.60
C LYS A 142 33.17 17.59 -19.89
N ARG A 143 33.56 18.45 -20.83
CA ARG A 143 34.98 18.75 -21.15
C ARG A 143 35.77 19.05 -19.87
N GLY A 144 36.87 18.33 -19.64
CA GLY A 144 37.66 18.42 -18.41
C GLY A 144 37.35 17.36 -17.35
N TRP A 145 36.37 16.49 -17.59
CA TRP A 145 36.09 15.28 -16.78
C TRP A 145 36.47 14.01 -17.54
N ASP A 146 37.46 14.13 -18.42
CA ASP A 146 37.96 12.99 -19.18
C ASP A 146 38.54 11.96 -18.22
N PRO A 147 38.25 10.66 -18.42
CA PRO A 147 38.85 9.62 -17.60
C PRO A 147 40.37 9.75 -17.66
N ILE A 148 41.01 9.72 -16.50
CA ILE A 148 42.47 9.58 -16.42
C ILE A 148 42.78 8.17 -16.91
N GLU A 149 43.17 8.04 -18.17
CA GLU A 149 43.68 6.79 -18.71
C GLU A 149 45.03 6.49 -18.06
N ALA A 150 45.22 5.23 -17.67
CA ALA A 150 46.51 4.80 -17.17
C ALA A 150 47.56 5.00 -18.29
N PRO A 151 48.77 5.49 -17.97
CA PRO A 151 49.83 5.66 -18.96
C PRO A 151 50.10 4.36 -19.71
N ASP A 152 50.28 4.47 -21.02
CA ASP A 152 50.58 3.34 -21.90
C ASP A 152 51.78 2.53 -21.36
N PRO A 153 51.59 1.25 -20.96
CA PRO A 153 52.65 0.44 -20.41
C PRO A 153 53.81 0.21 -21.39
N GLN A 154 53.59 0.39 -22.70
CA GLN A 154 54.64 0.27 -23.71
C GLN A 154 55.57 1.49 -23.74
N ARG A 155 55.09 2.68 -23.37
CA ARG A 155 55.93 3.89 -23.26
C ARG A 155 56.88 3.84 -22.06
N LEU A 156 56.48 3.15 -20.99
CA LEU A 156 57.31 2.95 -19.80
C LEU A 156 58.41 1.89 -20.00
N ARG A 157 58.39 1.15 -21.11
CA ARG A 157 59.36 0.08 -21.44
C ARG A 157 60.43 0.50 -22.45
N ARG A 158 60.46 1.77 -22.89
CA ARG A 158 61.55 2.25 -23.76
C ARG A 158 62.78 2.58 -22.91
N PRO A 159 63.94 1.98 -23.20
CA PRO A 159 65.20 2.24 -22.46
C PRO A 159 65.71 3.66 -22.68
#